data_AF-A0A8J2LDV7-F1
#
_entry.id   AF-A0A8J2LDV7-F1
#
_cell.length_a   1.000
_cell.length_b   1.000
_cell.length_c   1.000
_cell.angle_alpha   90.00
_cell.angle_beta   90.00
_cell.angle_gamma   90.00
#
_symmetry.space_group_name_H-M   'P 1'
#
loop_
_entity.id
_entity.type
_entity.pdbx_description
1 polymer ?
#
loop_
_entity_poly.entity_id
_entity_poly.type
_entity_poly.pdbx_seq_one_letter_code
_entity_poly.pdbx_strand_id
1 'polypeptide(L)'
;SEYCINLKCDKCVDDGLVCLMNSDCCSGYCVNFMCGPCTQDGEWCALNSDCCSALCVYFECGPCREYIKFRHNAGNDRKHVMSPEFAAK
;
A
#
# COMPACT_ATOMS: atom_id res chain seq x y z
N SER A 1 -1.63 8.59 17.83
CA SER A 1 -2.44 8.08 18.96
C SER A 1 -1.83 6.77 19.49
N GLU A 2 -1.99 6.42 20.79
CA GLU A 2 -1.46 5.17 21.37
C GLU A 2 -2.52 4.06 21.28
N TYR A 3 -2.18 2.91 20.69
CA TYR A 3 -2.99 1.69 20.78
C TYR A 3 -2.15 0.54 21.33
N CYS A 4 -2.72 -0.21 22.27
CA CYS A 4 -2.00 -1.24 23.01
C CYS A 4 -2.57 -2.62 22.68
N ILE A 5 -1.71 -3.52 22.19
CA ILE A 5 -2.01 -4.94 22.02
C ILE A 5 -1.02 -5.73 22.89
N ASN A 6 -1.54 -6.63 23.73
CA ASN A 6 -0.75 -7.47 24.62
C ASN A 6 0.30 -6.69 25.46
N LEU A 7 -0.12 -5.58 26.09
CA LEU A 7 0.70 -4.76 27.00
C LEU A 7 1.90 -4.04 26.34
N LYS A 8 2.05 -4.10 25.01
CA LYS A 8 3.01 -3.30 24.26
C LYS A 8 2.24 -2.18 23.53
N CYS A 9 2.53 -0.94 23.91
CA CYS A 9 1.99 0.22 23.22
C CYS A 9 3.05 0.66 22.21
N ASP A 10 2.86 0.28 20.94
CA ASP A 10 3.63 0.86 19.85
C ASP A 10 2.95 2.19 19.48
N LYS A 11 3.72 3.28 19.49
CA LYS A 11 3.22 4.59 19.10
C LYS A 11 3.11 4.61 17.58
N CYS A 12 1.89 4.66 17.07
CA CYS A 12 1.65 5.01 15.68
C CYS A 12 1.26 6.50 15.59
N VAL A 13 1.53 7.06 14.43
CA VAL A 13 1.33 8.45 14.08
C VAL A 13 -0.04 8.57 13.38
N ASP A 14 -0.80 9.59 13.78
CA ASP A 14 -2.13 9.86 13.21
C ASP A 14 -2.02 10.38 11.76
N ASP A 15 -3.08 10.21 10.98
CA ASP A 15 -3.15 10.69 9.60
C ASP A 15 -2.90 12.21 9.52
N GLY A 16 -2.25 12.65 8.44
CA GLY A 16 -1.86 14.03 8.22
C GLY A 16 -0.56 14.46 8.92
N LEU A 17 0.17 13.52 9.52
CA LEU A 17 1.48 13.77 10.13
C LEU A 17 2.60 13.03 9.38
N VAL A 18 3.84 13.49 9.58
CA VAL A 18 5.01 12.97 8.86
C VAL A 18 5.38 11.56 9.32
N CYS A 19 5.79 10.72 8.36
CA CYS A 19 6.26 9.36 8.57
C CYS A 19 7.45 9.01 7.66
N LEU A 20 8.14 7.93 7.99
CA LEU A 20 9.23 7.36 7.18
C LEU A 20 8.86 5.99 6.62
N MET A 21 8.04 5.24 7.34
CA MET A 21 7.62 3.88 7.00
C MET A 21 6.13 3.70 7.24
N ASN A 22 5.50 2.78 6.50
CA ASN A 22 4.10 2.41 6.69
C ASN A 22 3.76 2.00 8.13
N SER A 23 4.71 1.34 8.82
CA SER A 23 4.57 0.94 10.23
C SER A 23 4.50 2.11 11.21
N ASP A 24 4.91 3.30 10.78
CA ASP A 24 4.81 4.49 11.63
C ASP A 24 3.37 4.98 11.72
N CYS A 25 2.52 4.68 10.73
CA CYS A 25 1.18 5.23 10.61
C CYS A 25 0.11 4.31 11.19
N CYS A 26 -0.86 4.89 11.91
CA CYS A 26 -1.99 4.12 12.42
C CYS A 26 -2.89 3.57 11.31
N SER A 27 -2.94 4.25 10.15
CA SER A 27 -3.60 3.77 8.94
C SER A 27 -2.85 2.62 8.25
N GLY A 28 -1.58 2.39 8.60
CA GLY A 28 -0.71 1.43 7.92
C GLY A 28 -0.13 1.92 6.59
N TYR A 29 -0.33 3.19 6.21
CA TYR A 29 0.23 3.75 4.97
C TYR A 29 0.94 5.07 5.22
N CYS A 30 2.20 5.12 4.77
CA CYS A 30 3.03 6.30 4.72
C CYS A 30 3.22 6.71 3.27
N VAL A 31 2.33 7.55 2.76
CA VAL A 31 2.32 7.98 1.35
C VAL A 31 2.94 9.35 1.26
N ASN A 32 3.97 9.50 0.42
CA ASN A 32 4.68 10.77 0.24
C ASN A 32 5.11 11.41 1.58
N PHE A 33 5.68 10.58 2.47
CA PHE A 33 6.12 10.95 3.82
C PHE A 33 5.02 11.42 4.77
N MET A 34 3.75 11.18 4.47
CA MET A 34 2.62 11.54 5.32
C MET A 34 1.74 10.33 5.61
N CYS A 35 1.34 10.17 6.87
CA CYS A 35 0.35 9.18 7.25
C CYS A 35 -0.99 9.54 6.63
N GLY A 36 -1.67 8.54 6.09
CA GLY A 36 -2.96 8.73 5.46
C GLY A 36 -3.47 7.43 4.87
N PRO A 37 -4.57 7.48 4.10
CA PRO A 37 -5.02 6.33 3.33
C PRO A 37 -4.01 6.02 2.22
N CYS A 38 -4.04 4.78 1.74
CA CYS A 38 -3.37 4.41 0.50
C CYS A 38 -3.95 5.16 -0.71
N THR A 39 -3.13 5.28 -1.74
CA THR A 39 -3.48 5.89 -3.03
C THR A 39 -4.36 4.94 -3.85
N GLN A 40 -5.45 5.48 -4.41
CA GLN A 40 -6.40 4.74 -5.23
C GLN A 40 -5.89 4.55 -6.66
N ASP A 41 -6.47 3.59 -7.40
CA ASP A 41 -6.15 3.39 -8.81
C ASP A 41 -6.37 4.67 -9.64
N GLY A 42 -5.48 4.93 -10.59
CA GLY A 42 -5.51 6.12 -11.45
C GLY A 42 -4.78 7.34 -10.87
N GLU A 43 -4.39 7.30 -9.59
CA GLU A 43 -3.71 8.42 -8.92
C GLU A 43 -2.18 8.22 -8.91
N TRP A 44 -1.46 9.32 -8.72
CA TRP A 44 0.01 9.31 -8.76
C TRP A 44 0.63 8.53 -7.61
N CYS A 45 1.69 7.77 -7.89
CA CYS A 45 2.46 7.03 -6.90
C CYS A 45 3.96 7.09 -7.17
N ALA A 46 4.75 7.00 -6.10
CA ALA A 46 6.20 6.85 -6.17
C ALA A 46 6.62 5.38 -6.03
N LEU A 47 5.92 4.64 -5.19
CA LEU A 47 6.23 3.26 -4.80
C LEU A 47 4.98 2.39 -4.86
N ASN A 48 5.18 1.09 -5.07
CA ASN A 48 4.09 0.11 -5.00
C ASN A 48 3.32 0.17 -3.68
N SER A 49 4.01 0.42 -2.57
CA SER A 49 3.43 0.53 -1.22
C SER A 49 2.52 1.74 -1.04
N ASP A 50 2.56 2.71 -1.95
CA ASP A 50 1.67 3.87 -1.91
C ASP A 50 0.26 3.45 -2.32
N CYS A 51 0.14 2.51 -3.26
CA CYS A 51 -1.12 2.09 -3.84
C CYS A 51 -1.85 1.07 -2.96
N CYS A 52 -3.16 1.22 -2.83
CA CYS A 52 -4.00 0.20 -2.18
C CYS A 52 -3.87 -1.17 -2.87
N SER A 53 -3.59 -1.16 -4.17
CA SER A 53 -3.39 -2.34 -5.00
C SER A 53 -2.01 -2.98 -4.90
N ALA A 54 -1.09 -2.35 -4.17
CA ALA A 54 0.34 -2.64 -4.17
C ALA A 54 1.01 -2.57 -5.57
N LEU A 55 0.43 -1.83 -6.51
CA LEU A 55 0.91 -1.75 -7.89
C LEU A 55 1.02 -0.30 -8.37
N CYS A 56 2.24 0.22 -8.40
CA CYS A 56 2.59 1.51 -8.98
C CYS A 56 3.32 1.29 -10.32
N VAL A 57 2.67 1.65 -11.43
CA VAL A 57 3.21 1.43 -12.77
C VAL A 57 3.14 2.74 -13.54
N TYR A 58 4.26 3.16 -14.14
CA TYR A 58 4.37 4.47 -14.79
C TYR A 58 3.95 5.66 -13.92
N PHE A 59 4.26 5.59 -12.62
CA PHE A 59 3.88 6.59 -11.61
C PHE A 59 2.37 6.72 -11.37
N GLU A 60 1.58 5.72 -11.76
CA GLU A 60 0.14 5.68 -11.53
C GLU A 60 -0.23 4.36 -10.82
N CYS A 61 -1.12 4.44 -9.84
CA CYS A 61 -1.64 3.26 -9.18
C CYS A 61 -2.51 2.47 -10.16
N GLY A 62 -2.14 1.23 -10.42
CA GLY A 62 -2.88 0.33 -11.28
C GLY A 62 -3.74 -0.63 -10.47
N PRO A 63 -4.81 -1.18 -11.04
CA PRO A 63 -5.65 -2.14 -10.34
C PRO A 63 -4.86 -3.37 -9.91
N CYS A 64 -5.25 -3.95 -8.76
CA CYS A 64 -4.80 -5.29 -8.38
C CYS A 64 -4.99 -6.21 -9.58
N ARG A 65 -3.90 -6.84 -10.02
CA ARG A 65 -3.84 -7.53 -11.31
C ARG A 65 -4.64 -8.84 -11.28
N GLU A 66 -5.95 -8.75 -11.31
CA GLU A 66 -6.75 -9.70 -12.05
C GLU A 66 -6.90 -9.11 -13.48
N TYR A 67 -6.17 -9.69 -14.44
CA TYR A 67 -6.39 -9.49 -15.90
C TYR A 67 -5.84 -8.26 -16.63
N ILE A 68 -4.62 -7.78 -16.36
CA ILE A 68 -3.93 -6.96 -17.39
C ILE A 68 -3.24 -7.88 -18.42
N LYS A 69 -3.99 -8.27 -19.47
CA LYS A 69 -3.43 -8.76 -20.74
C LYS A 69 -2.90 -7.57 -21.56
N PHE A 70 -1.85 -6.90 -21.11
CA PHE A 70 -1.14 -5.94 -21.96
C PHE A 70 0.37 -6.23 -21.97
N ARG A 71 0.75 -6.91 -23.05
CA ARG A 71 2.03 -6.89 -23.77
C ARG A 71 3.30 -6.47 -22.99
N HIS A 72 3.79 -7.33 -22.12
CA HIS A 72 5.24 -7.52 -21.99
C HIS A 72 5.55 -9.02 -22.12
N ASN A 73 6.57 -9.32 -22.91
CA ASN A 73 6.93 -10.66 -23.37
C ASN A 73 6.80 -11.74 -22.30
N ALA A 74 6.14 -12.84 -22.69
CA ALA A 74 5.99 -14.05 -21.91
C ALA A 74 7.35 -14.53 -21.39
N GLY A 75 7.48 -14.61 -20.07
CA GLY A 75 8.69 -15.12 -19.45
C GLY A 75 8.67 -14.95 -17.94
N ASN A 76 8.10 -15.95 -17.26
CA ASN A 76 8.22 -16.21 -15.81
C ASN A 76 7.18 -15.56 -14.89
N ASP A 77 5.92 -16.01 -15.05
CA ASP A 77 4.84 -15.78 -14.10
C ASP A 77 5.09 -16.51 -12.77
N ARG A 78 5.80 -15.87 -11.84
CA ARG A 78 5.63 -16.19 -10.42
C ARG A 78 4.28 -15.63 -9.97
N LYS A 79 3.24 -16.47 -10.11
CA LYS A 79 1.91 -16.26 -9.54
C LYS A 79 2.02 -16.04 -8.03
N HIS A 80 2.16 -14.78 -7.60
CA HIS A 80 1.82 -14.41 -6.23
C HIS A 80 0.32 -14.14 -6.21
N VAL A 81 -0.43 -15.21 -5.99
CA VAL A 81 -1.84 -15.13 -5.61
C VAL A 81 -1.85 -14.56 -4.18
N MET A 82 -2.27 -13.30 -4.01
CA MET A 82 -2.61 -12.81 -2.67
C MET A 82 -4.10 -13.01 -2.45
N SER A 83 -4.40 -13.70 -1.34
CA SER A 83 -5.74 -14.00 -0.84
C SER A 83 -6.59 -12.71 -0.69
N PRO A 84 -7.92 -12.74 -0.93
CA PRO A 84 -8.82 -11.60 -0.78
C PRO A 84 -8.90 -10.99 0.63
N GLU A 85 -8.15 -11.52 1.61
CA GLU A 85 -8.17 -11.10 3.01
C GLU A 85 -7.43 -9.77 3.27
N PHE A 86 -6.68 -9.22 2.32
CA PHE A 86 -5.90 -7.98 2.50
C PHE A 86 -6.55 -6.70 1.96
N ALA A 87 -7.75 -6.79 1.36
CA ALA A 87 -8.46 -5.62 0.83
C ALA A 87 -9.22 -4.80 1.90
N ALA A 88 -9.19 -5.22 3.16
CA ALA A 88 -9.85 -4.50 4.24
C ALA A 88 -9.09 -4.68 5.56
N LYS A 89 -8.25 -3.71 5.89
CA LYS A 89 -7.95 -3.34 7.28
C LYS A 89 -7.57 -1.89 7.37
#